data_AF-A0AAU3U1T8-F1
#
_entry.id   AF-A0AAU3U1T8-F1
#
_cell.length_a   1.000
_cell.length_b   1.000
_cell.length_c   1.000
_cell.angle_alpha   90.00
_cell.angle_beta   90.00
_cell.angle_gamma   90.00
#
_symmetry.space_group_name_H-M   'P 1'
#
loop_
_entity.id
_entity.type
_entity.pdbx_description
1 polymer ?
#
loop_
_entity_poly.entity_id
_entity_poly.type
_entity_poly.pdbx_seq_one_letter_code
_entity_poly.pdbx_strand_id
1 'polypeptide(L)'
;MSGPYAYRCPLCRTTSEPVDTRAEARAEGKGHRDQFHGGHHPDGEEIIPVAAPPVRWVDVPRGQKIATVLLALALLLGVWVKTG
;
A
#
# COMPACT_ATOMS: atom_id res chain seq x y z
N MET A 1 -6.79 -3.15 8.51
CA MET A 1 -5.75 -3.84 7.71
C MET A 1 -5.51 -2.99 6.47
N SER A 2 -4.44 -2.19 6.47
CA SER A 2 -4.12 -1.23 5.41
C SER A 2 -2.72 -1.53 4.92
N GLY A 3 -2.62 -2.56 4.08
CA GLY A 3 -1.45 -2.86 3.28
C GLY A 3 -1.92 -3.05 1.84
N PRO A 4 -1.03 -2.89 0.86
CA PRO A 4 -1.39 -3.10 -0.53
C PRO A 4 -1.89 -4.54 -0.75
N TYR A 5 -2.70 -4.74 -1.77
CA TYR A 5 -3.35 -6.01 -2.10
C TYR A 5 -2.87 -6.46 -3.47
N ALA A 6 -2.70 -7.76 -3.67
CA ALA A 6 -2.43 -8.33 -4.99
C ALA A 6 -3.46 -9.40 -5.33
N TYR A 7 -3.79 -9.46 -6.62
CA TYR A 7 -4.58 -10.53 -7.21
C TYR A 7 -3.70 -11.75 -7.48
N ARG A 8 -4.15 -12.96 -7.17
CA ARG A 8 -3.45 -14.22 -7.46
C ARG A 8 -4.36 -15.19 -8.20
N CYS A 9 -3.91 -15.64 -9.37
CA CYS A 9 -4.55 -16.72 -10.11
C CYS A 9 -3.65 -17.97 -10.04
N PRO A 10 -4.04 -19.04 -9.33
CA PRO A 10 -3.24 -20.26 -9.24
C PRO A 10 -3.18 -21.02 -10.56
N LEU A 11 -4.23 -20.98 -11.38
CA LEU A 11 -4.29 -21.63 -12.68
C LEU A 11 -3.24 -21.07 -13.65
N CYS A 12 -3.14 -19.74 -13.74
CA CYS A 12 -2.15 -19.04 -14.56
C CYS A 12 -0.78 -18.90 -13.88
N ARG A 13 -0.68 -19.24 -12.59
CA ARG A 13 0.50 -19.01 -11.73
C ARG A 13 1.00 -17.56 -11.76
N THR A 14 0.07 -16.60 -11.79
CA THR A 14 0.39 -15.18 -11.81
C THR A 14 -0.04 -14.48 -10.53
N THR A 15 0.68 -13.43 -10.16
CA THR A 15 0.33 -12.50 -9.09
C THR A 15 0.49 -11.09 -9.64
N SER A 16 -0.55 -10.26 -9.51
CA SER A 16 -0.51 -8.87 -9.99
C SER A 16 0.49 -8.04 -9.19
N GLU A 17 0.85 -6.87 -9.72
CA GLU A 17 1.49 -5.85 -8.89
C GLU A 17 0.57 -5.47 -7.71
N PRO A 18 1.13 -5.10 -6.55
CA PRO A 18 0.34 -4.67 -5.41
C PRO A 18 -0.33 -3.31 -5.68
N VAL A 19 -1.60 -3.20 -5.31
CA VAL A 19 -2.42 -1.98 -5.43
C VAL A 19 -2.94 -1.55 -4.07
N ASP A 20 -3.27 -0.27 -3.91
CA ASP A 20 -3.58 0.31 -2.59
C ASP A 20 -4.84 -0.26 -1.95
N THR A 21 -5.81 -0.66 -2.77
CA THR A 21 -7.11 -1.12 -2.29
C THR A 21 -7.45 -2.53 -2.74
N ARG A 22 -8.21 -3.23 -1.89
CA ARG A 22 -8.78 -4.54 -2.24
C ARG A 22 -9.72 -4.45 -3.45
N ALA A 23 -10.34 -3.29 -3.68
CA ALA A 23 -11.22 -3.06 -4.81
C ALA A 23 -10.45 -3.02 -6.14
N GLU A 24 -9.30 -2.36 -6.18
CA GLU A 24 -8.40 -2.36 -7.34
C GLU A 24 -7.89 -3.78 -7.63
N ALA A 25 -7.50 -4.54 -6.60
CA ALA A 25 -7.07 -5.93 -6.80
C ALA A 25 -8.20 -6.83 -7.36
N ARG A 26 -9.46 -6.55 -7.01
CA ARG A 26 -10.61 -7.21 -7.66
C ARG A 26 -10.77 -6.81 -9.12
N ALA A 27 -10.52 -5.55 -9.44
CA ALA A 27 -10.59 -5.04 -10.81
C ALA A 27 -9.51 -5.69 -11.69
N GLU A 28 -8.28 -5.83 -11.18
CA GLU A 28 -7.20 -6.60 -11.81
C GLU A 28 -7.65 -8.03 -12.12
N GLY A 29 -8.20 -8.73 -11.12
CA GLY A 29 -8.73 -10.07 -11.31
C GLY A 29 -9.84 -10.15 -12.35
N LYS A 30 -10.75 -9.16 -12.38
CA LYS A 30 -11.79 -9.09 -13.42
C LYS A 30 -11.18 -8.92 -14.81
N GLY A 31 -10.25 -7.99 -14.99
CA GLY A 31 -9.56 -7.78 -16.27
C GLY A 31 -8.84 -9.05 -16.74
N HIS A 32 -8.15 -9.73 -15.82
CA HIS A 32 -7.50 -11.01 -16.10
C HIS A 32 -8.50 -12.09 -16.55
N ARG A 33 -9.61 -12.26 -15.82
CA ARG A 33 -10.64 -13.24 -16.19
C ARG A 33 -11.25 -12.95 -17.55
N ASP A 34 -11.58 -11.69 -17.81
CA ASP A 34 -12.17 -11.28 -19.09
C ASP A 34 -11.21 -11.58 -20.26
N GLN A 35 -9.91 -11.38 -20.06
CA GLN A 35 -8.89 -11.58 -21.10
C GLN A 35 -8.47 -13.05 -21.30
N PHE A 36 -8.35 -13.83 -20.22
CA PHE A 36 -7.73 -15.17 -20.27
C PHE A 36 -8.67 -16.33 -19.90
N HIS A 37 -9.81 -16.04 -19.28
CA HIS A 37 -10.76 -17.05 -18.79
C HIS A 37 -12.19 -16.82 -19.28
N GLY A 38 -12.41 -15.96 -20.28
CA GLY A 38 -13.74 -15.65 -20.80
C GLY A 38 -14.70 -15.08 -19.75
N GLY A 39 -14.16 -14.45 -18.70
CA GLY A 39 -14.90 -13.92 -17.56
C GLY A 39 -15.14 -14.93 -16.42
N HIS A 40 -14.81 -16.22 -16.62
CA HIS A 40 -14.98 -17.25 -15.59
C HIS A 40 -13.97 -17.11 -14.46
N HIS A 41 -14.40 -17.48 -13.24
CA HIS A 41 -13.60 -17.44 -12.03
C HIS A 41 -12.90 -18.78 -11.81
N PRO A 42 -11.57 -18.87 -11.94
CA PRO A 42 -10.82 -20.09 -11.66
C PRO A 42 -10.90 -20.48 -10.19
N ASP A 43 -10.90 -21.78 -9.92
CA ASP A 43 -10.87 -22.28 -8.55
C ASP A 43 -9.57 -21.86 -7.84
N GLY A 44 -9.71 -21.44 -6.58
CA GLY A 44 -8.58 -20.99 -5.75
C GLY A 44 -8.05 -19.59 -6.09
N GLU A 45 -8.72 -18.84 -6.97
CA GLU A 45 -8.45 -17.42 -7.18
C GLU A 45 -8.62 -16.65 -5.85
N GLU A 46 -7.66 -15.78 -5.52
CA GLU A 46 -7.68 -15.03 -4.27
C GLU A 46 -7.08 -13.63 -4.39
N ILE A 47 -7.39 -12.80 -3.39
CA ILE A 47 -6.73 -11.51 -3.17
C ILE A 47 -5.94 -11.61 -1.88
N ILE A 48 -4.63 -11.46 -2.00
CA ILE A 48 -3.68 -11.59 -0.90
C ILE A 48 -3.27 -10.21 -0.38
N PRO A 49 -3.13 -10.03 0.94
CA PRO A 49 -2.46 -8.85 1.48
C PRO A 49 -0.96 -8.95 1.19
N VAL A 50 -0.36 -7.84 0.80
CA VAL A 50 1.07 -7.71 0.53
C VAL A 50 1.68 -6.79 1.58
N ALA A 51 2.87 -7.14 2.06
CA ALA A 51 3.62 -6.26 2.95
C ALA A 51 3.96 -4.96 2.20
N ALA A 52 3.51 -3.83 2.74
CA ALA A 52 3.94 -2.54 2.21
C ALA A 52 5.47 -2.43 2.35
N PRO A 53 6.19 -1.97 1.32
CA PRO A 53 7.60 -1.67 1.47
C PRO A 53 7.79 -0.61 2.57
N PRO A 54 8.90 -0.66 3.33
CA PRO A 54 9.16 0.34 4.34
C PRO A 54 9.24 1.72 3.69
N VAL A 55 8.46 2.67 4.22
CA VAL A 55 8.49 4.05 3.74
C VAL A 55 9.89 4.62 3.99
N ARG A 56 10.58 5.03 2.92
CA ARG A 56 11.88 5.69 3.06
C ARG A 56 11.65 7.18 3.27
N TRP A 57 12.49 7.81 4.10
CA TRP A 57 12.42 9.26 4.34
C TRP A 57 12.48 10.10 3.06
N VAL A 58 13.19 9.61 2.05
CA VAL A 58 13.31 10.27 0.73
C VAL A 58 11.93 10.40 0.06
N ASP A 59 11.06 9.41 0.23
CA ASP A 59 9.75 9.31 -0.42
C ASP A 59 8.65 10.13 0.29
N VAL A 60 8.95 10.66 1.49
CA VAL A 60 7.99 11.48 2.24
C VAL A 60 7.76 12.83 1.51
N PRO A 61 6.50 13.26 1.32
CA PRO A 61 6.19 14.55 0.71
C PRO A 61 6.84 15.74 1.43
N ARG A 62 7.27 16.77 0.70
CA ARG A 62 7.98 17.93 1.27
C ARG A 62 7.19 18.63 2.38
N GLY A 63 5.88 18.80 2.21
CA GLY A 63 5.03 19.42 3.23
C GLY A 63 5.04 18.65 4.55
N GLN A 64 4.95 17.32 4.48
CA GLN A 64 5.00 16.46 5.66
C GLN A 64 6.38 16.47 6.32
N LYS A 65 7.47 16.55 5.54
CA LYS A 65 8.83 16.74 6.07
C LYS A 65 8.92 18.02 6.90
N ILE A 66 8.46 19.14 6.33
CA ILE A 66 8.48 20.45 7.01
C ILE A 66 7.64 20.40 8.30
N ALA A 67 6.40 19.89 8.22
CA ALA A 67 5.53 19.77 9.38
C ALA A 67 6.17 18.92 10.50
N THR A 68 6.78 17.79 10.14
CA THR A 68 7.47 16.91 11.09
C THR A 68 8.66 17.61 11.77
N VAL A 69 9.48 18.33 11.00
CA VAL A 69 10.63 19.08 11.53
C VAL A 69 10.18 20.21 12.46
N LEU A 70 9.16 20.98 12.07
CA LEU A 70 8.62 22.07 12.89
C LEU A 70 8.03 21.54 14.20
N LEU A 71 7.30 20.42 14.15
CA LEU A 71 6.76 19.78 15.35
C LEU A 71 7.88 19.32 16.29
N ALA A 72 8.93 18.70 15.76
CA ALA A 72 10.08 18.28 16.55
C ALA A 72 10.80 19.46 17.21
N LEU A 73 11.02 20.57 16.48
CA LEU A 73 11.63 21.78 17.01
C LEU A 73 10.77 22.43 18.10
N ALA A 74 9.45 22.51 17.90
CA ALA A 74 8.53 23.04 18.90
C ALA A 74 8.55 22.22 20.20
N LEU A 75 8.59 20.89 20.10
CA LEU A 75 8.72 20.01 21.26
C LEU A 75 10.06 20.21 21.98
N LEU A 76 11.18 20.30 21.24
CA LEU A 76 12.50 20.56 21.83
C LEU A 76 12.56 21.91 22.54
N LEU A 77 12.03 22.98 21.92
CA LEU A 77 11.94 24.30 22.52
C LEU A 77 11.06 24.29 23.78
N GLY A 78 9.91 23.61 23.74
CA GLY A 78 9.03 23.48 24.89
C GLY A 78 9.69 22.75 26.07
N VAL A 79 10.44 21.68 25.79
CA VAL A 79 11.24 20.97 26.80
C VAL A 79 12.30 21.89 27.37
N TRP A 80 13.06 22.59 26.52
CA TRP A 80 14.13 23.50 26.96
C TRP A 80 13.61 24.60 27.89
N VAL A 81 12.50 25.26 27.52
CA VAL A 81 11.83 26.27 28.35
C VAL A 81 11.30 25.71 29.68
N LYS A 82 10.90 24.43 29.71
CA LYS A 82 10.41 23.79 30.93
C LYS A 82 11.55 23.39 31.88
N THR A 83 12.72 23.05 31.35
CA THR A 83 13.85 22.51 32.12
C THR A 83 14.92 23.53 32.47
N GLY A 84 14.96 24.68 31.80
CA GLY A 84 15.82 25.82 32.13
C GLY A 84 15.12 26.80 33.06
#